data_AF-K6VDW2-F1
#
_entry.id   AF-K6VDW2-F1
#
_cell.length_a   1.000
_cell.length_b   1.000
_cell.length_c   1.000
_cell.angle_alpha   90.00
_cell.angle_beta   90.00
_cell.angle_gamma   90.00
#
_symmetry.space_group_name_H-M   'P 1'
#
loop_
_entity.id
_entity.type
_entity.pdbx_description
1 polymer ?
#
loop_
_entity_poly.entity_id
_entity_poly.type
_entity_poly.pdbx_seq_one_letter_code
_entity_poly.pdbx_strand_id
1 'polypeptide(L)' 'MGADIVYRKVSWTIEAGVLDQVQARVPRGQQSSYATEALRRQLERDDLADLVADLVEANGPLDEGAVARFGDALR' A
#
# COMPACT_ATOMS: atom_id res chain seq x y z
N MET A 1 -17.73 -17.05 -9.79
CA MET A 1 -18.18 -16.02 -10.76
C MET A 1 -17.21 -14.87 -10.62
N GLY A 2 -16.22 -14.77 -11.51
CA GLY A 2 -15.23 -13.68 -11.42
C GLY A 2 -15.94 -12.37 -11.70
N ALA A 3 -15.82 -11.40 -10.80
CA ALA A 3 -16.32 -10.06 -11.08
C ALA A 3 -15.56 -9.53 -12.30
N ASP A 4 -16.27 -9.13 -13.35
CA ASP A 4 -15.66 -8.48 -14.50
C ASP A 4 -14.95 -7.21 -14.02
N ILE A 5 -13.64 -7.14 -14.20
CA ILE A 5 -12.87 -5.95 -13.85
C ILE A 5 -13.12 -4.89 -14.91
N VAL A 6 -13.84 -3.83 -14.54
CA VAL A 6 -14.07 -2.67 -15.41
C VAL A 6 -12.89 -1.71 -15.29
N TYR A 7 -12.10 -1.60 -16.36
CA TYR A 7 -10.98 -0.66 -16.42
C TYR A 7 -11.44 0.73 -16.85
N ARG A 8 -10.89 1.77 -16.21
CA ARG A 8 -11.07 3.17 -16.60
C ARG A 8 -9.72 3.80 -16.92
N LYS A 9 -9.62 4.49 -18.05
CA LYS A 9 -8.42 5.24 -18.41
C LYS A 9 -8.39 6.56 -17.66
N VAL A 10 -7.26 6.86 -17.05
CA VAL A 10 -6.98 8.13 -16.36
C VAL A 10 -5.65 8.68 -16.90
N SER A 11 -5.44 9.99 -16.76
CA SER A 11 -4.22 10.67 -17.19
C SER A 11 -3.62 11.41 -16.00
N TRP A 12 -2.40 11.05 -15.62
CA TRP A 12 -1.65 11.68 -14.54
C TRP A 12 -0.24 12.01 -14.99
N THR A 13 0.35 13.00 -14.33
CA THR A 13 1.78 13.30 -14.45
C THR A 13 2.54 12.50 -13.40
N ILE A 14 3.65 11.90 -13.79
CA ILE A 14 4.56 11.19 -12.90
C ILE A 14 5.96 11.76 -13.07
N GLU A 15 6.74 11.76 -11.99
CA GLU A 15 8.15 12.14 -12.05
C GLU A 15 8.89 11.25 -13.05
N ALA A 16 9.68 11.87 -13.94
CA ALA A 16 10.42 11.14 -14.98
C ALA A 16 11.33 10.05 -14.39
N GLY A 17 12.06 10.36 -13.32
CA GLY A 17 12.95 9.39 -12.65
C GLY A 17 12.22 8.19 -12.06
N VAL A 18 10.98 8.37 -11.61
CA VAL A 18 10.14 7.25 -11.14
C VAL A 18 9.66 6.42 -12.33
N LEU A 19 9.21 7.07 -13.41
CA LEU A 19 8.80 6.37 -14.61
C LEU A 19 9.95 5.55 -15.22
N ASP A 20 11.15 6.10 -15.27
CA ASP A 20 12.34 5.42 -15.77
C ASP A 20 12.64 4.15 -14.96
N GLN A 21 12.55 4.23 -13.63
CA GLN A 21 12.72 3.07 -12.74
C GLN A 21 11.65 2.00 -12.98
N VAL A 22 10.40 2.39 -13.21
CA VAL A 22 9.32 1.46 -13.54
C VAL A 22 9.59 0.80 -14.89
N GLN A 23 9.96 1.58 -15.91
CA GLN A 23 10.25 1.05 -17.26
C GLN A 23 11.47 0.12 -17.28
N ALA A 24 12.46 0.34 -16.42
CA ALA A 24 13.61 -0.53 -16.28
C ALA A 24 13.27 -1.88 -15.60
N ARG A 25 12.27 -1.89 -14.70
CA ARG A 25 11.87 -3.08 -13.93
C ARG A 25 10.74 -3.88 -14.57
N VAL A 26 9.82 -3.21 -15.27
CA VAL A 26 8.53 -3.78 -15.71
C VAL A 26 8.52 -3.92 -17.24
N PRO A 27 8.17 -5.11 -17.78
CA PRO A 27 8.05 -5.30 -19.22
C PRO A 27 7.05 -4.32 -19.87
N ARG A 28 7.32 -3.97 -21.14
CA ARG A 28 6.37 -3.18 -21.94
C ARG A 28 4.99 -3.85 -21.97
N GLY A 29 3.94 -3.04 -21.85
CA GLY A 29 2.55 -3.52 -21.79
C GLY A 29 2.06 -3.94 -20.40
N GLN A 30 2.95 -4.12 -19.41
CA GLN A 30 2.57 -4.48 -18.02
C GLN A 30 2.58 -3.28 -17.06
N GLN A 31 2.94 -2.10 -17.54
CA GLN A 31 3.07 -0.88 -16.74
C GLN A 31 1.76 -0.47 -16.08
N SER A 32 0.63 -0.57 -16.78
CA SER A 32 -0.68 -0.24 -16.19
C SER A 32 -1.07 -1.19 -15.07
N SER A 33 -0.81 -2.50 -15.23
CA SER A 33 -1.06 -3.49 -14.17
C SER A 33 -0.14 -3.25 -12.98
N TYR A 34 1.14 -3.00 -13.21
CA TYR A 34 2.08 -2.63 -12.16
C TYR A 34 1.62 -1.37 -11.40
N ALA A 35 1.16 -0.34 -12.11
CA ALA A 35 0.64 0.87 -11.50
C ALA A 35 -0.63 0.58 -10.66
N THR A 36 -1.57 -0.22 -11.17
CA THR A 36 -2.76 -0.63 -10.41
C THR A 36 -2.40 -1.35 -9.12
N GLU A 37 -1.49 -2.32 -9.18
CA GLU A 37 -1.05 -3.07 -7.99
C GLU A 37 -0.23 -2.19 -7.03
N ALA A 38 0.54 -1.23 -7.53
CA ALA A 38 1.23 -0.26 -6.70
C ALA A 38 0.25 0.65 -5.95
N LEU A 39 -0.80 1.14 -6.62
CA LEU A 39 -1.82 1.98 -6.01
C LEU A 39 -2.67 1.20 -5.01
N ARG A 40 -3.05 -0.04 -5.30
CA ARG A 40 -3.74 -0.92 -4.34
C ARG A 40 -2.94 -1.08 -3.04
N ARG A 41 -1.65 -1.42 -3.16
CA ARG A 41 -0.75 -1.55 -2.02
C ARG A 41 -0.52 -0.24 -1.27
N GLN A 42 -0.72 0.91 -1.92
CA GLN A 42 -0.63 2.21 -1.25
C GLN A 42 -1.91 2.49 -0.48
N LEU A 43 -3.07 2.33 -1.12
CA LEU A 43 -4.37 2.50 -0.47
C LEU A 43 -4.53 1.58 0.74
N GLU A 44 -4.14 0.30 0.65
CA GLU A 44 -4.17 -0.63 1.79
C GLU A 44 -3.27 -0.16 2.95
N ARG A 45 -2.14 0.51 2.66
CA ARG A 45 -1.26 1.07 3.69
C ARG A 45 -1.84 2.34 4.30
N ASP A 46 -2.48 3.16 3.47
CA ASP A 46 -3.14 4.39 3.92
C ASP A 46 -4.32 4.03 4.83
N ASP A 47 -5.17 3.09 4.42
CA ASP A 47 -6.28 2.56 5.22
C ASP A 47 -5.79 1.96 6.55
N LEU A 48 -4.65 1.25 6.53
CA LEU A 48 -4.05 0.71 7.75
C LEU A 48 -3.53 1.81 8.67
N ALA A 49 -2.94 2.87 8.12
CA ALA A 49 -2.46 4.00 8.90
C ALA A 49 -3.63 4.72 9.59
N ASP A 50 -4.75 4.91 8.88
CA ASP A 50 -5.97 5.50 9.42
C ASP A 50 -6.54 4.63 10.55
N LEU A 51 -6.63 3.31 10.35
CA LEU A 51 -7.08 2.39 11.39
C LEU A 51 -6.21 2.44 12.65
N VAL A 52 -4.89 2.52 12.48
CA VAL A 52 -3.95 2.64 13.62
C VAL A 52 -4.15 3.97 14.34
N ALA A 53 -4.35 5.07 13.60
CA ALA A 53 -4.61 6.38 14.19
C ALA A 53 -5.90 6.35 15.03
N ASP A 54 -6.99 5.78 14.51
CA ASP A 54 -8.26 5.63 15.24
C ASP A 54 -8.09 4.83 16.54
N LEU A 55 -7.32 3.73 16.49
CA LEU A 55 -7.04 2.91 17.66
C LEU A 55 -6.22 3.67 18.72
N VAL A 56 -5.24 4.46 18.30
CA VAL A 56 -4.42 5.30 19.19
C VAL A 56 -5.26 6.42 19.80
N GLU A 57 -6.17 7.03 19.04
CA GLU A 57 -7.09 8.04 19.58
C GLU A 57 -7.99 7.44 20.67
N ALA A 58 -8.56 6.25 20.41
CA ALA A 58 -9.49 5.61 21.34
C ALA A 58 -8.82 5.02 22.60
N ASN A 59 -7.57 4.53 22.49
CA ASN A 59 -6.92 3.75 23.55
C ASN A 59 -5.64 4.37 24.12
N GLY A 60 -5.17 5.47 23.52
CA GLY A 60 -3.82 6.00 23.77
C GLY A 60 -2.74 5.31 22.93
N PRO A 61 -1.50 5.84 22.96
CA PRO A 61 -0.39 5.29 22.19
C PRO A 61 -0.02 3.88 22.65
N LEU A 62 0.52 3.08 21.72
CA LEU A 62 1.05 1.76 22.02
C LEU A 62 2.26 1.84 22.97
N ASP A 63 2.26 1.01 24.01
CA ASP A 63 3.44 0.78 24.86
C ASP A 63 4.40 -0.20 24.15
N GLU A 64 5.46 0.33 23.56
CA GLU A 64 6.50 -0.44 22.87
C GLU A 64 7.11 -1.54 23.74
N GLY A 65 7.25 -1.29 25.05
CA GLY A 65 7.77 -2.27 26.01
C GLY A 65 6.78 -3.42 26.23
N ALA A 66 5.47 -3.15 26.24
CA ALA A 66 4.45 -4.19 26.27
C ALA A 66 4.39 -4.99 24.98
N VAL A 67 4.49 -4.32 23.82
CA VAL A 67 4.48 -4.97 22.50
C VAL A 67 5.68 -5.90 22.34
N ALA A 68 6.89 -5.48 22.71
CA ALA A 68 8.08 -6.32 22.65
C ALA A 68 7.93 -7.60 23.50
N ARG A 69 7.44 -7.46 24.74
CA ARG A 69 7.17 -8.62 25.62
C ARG A 69 6.16 -9.60 25.01
N PHE A 70 5.11 -9.09 24.37
CA PHE A 70 4.13 -9.94 23.69
C PHE A 70 4.73 -10.65 22.47
N GLY A 71 5.55 -9.96 21.67
CA GLY A 71 6.21 -10.53 20.49
C GLY A 71 7.19 -11.66 20.85
N ASP A 72 7.93 -11.51 21.94
CA ASP A 72 8.85 -12.54 22.44
C ASP A 72 8.10 -13.77 22.96
N ALA A 73 6.88 -13.60 23.49
CA ALA A 73 6.04 -14.70 23.98
C ALA A 73 5.36 -15.51 22.85
N LEU A 74 5.30 -14.98 21.63
CA LEU A 74 4.70 -15.63 20.45
C LEU A 74 5.70 -16.40 19.58
N ARG A 75 7.01 -16.31 19.88
CA ARG A 75 8.07 -17.10 19.23
C ARG A 75 8.27 -18.45 19.91
#